data_AF-A0A2G1YV66-F1
#
_entry.id   AF-A0A2G1YV66-F1
#
_cell.length_a   1.000
_cell.length_b   1.000
_cell.length_c   1.000
_cell.angle_alpha   90.00
_cell.angle_beta   90.00
_cell.angle_gamma   90.00
#
_symmetry.space_group_name_H-M   'P 1'
#
loop_
_entity.id
_entity.type
_entity.pdbx_description
1 polymer ?
#
loop_
_entity_poly.entity_id
_entity_poly.type
_entity_poly.pdbx_seq_one_letter_code
_entity_poly.pdbx_strand_id
1 'polypeptide(L)'
;MGNKLNELYPFVYRGLLTEESLDKAGRLTQNSLDNEEVALILEKLSFEMLDNDSLVAAKRMALVYTAIHAFENMVRDFVKGVMLENHKEDWWEKVPPKINKKVITRIDEDAKFKWHGSRGGAEIEYCDFGDLSSIIIVNWDIFEIVLADREWLKSLLGILERSRNIVMHGGVLAIQDIERIGGNIRDWVRQVG
;
A
#
# COMPACT_ATOMS: atom_id res chain seq x y z
N MET A 1 11.77 24.10 -37.97
CA MET A 1 11.64 23.40 -36.67
C MET A 1 11.28 24.34 -35.50
N GLY A 2 11.20 25.67 -35.68
CA GLY A 2 10.94 26.63 -34.59
C GLY A 2 9.47 26.91 -34.21
N ASN A 3 8.48 26.41 -34.96
CA ASN A 3 7.06 26.75 -34.72
C ASN A 3 6.36 25.85 -33.69
N LYS A 4 6.78 24.58 -33.54
CA LYS A 4 6.15 23.65 -32.58
C LYS A 4 6.42 24.03 -31.12
N LEU A 5 7.62 24.54 -30.82
CA LEU A 5 7.97 24.98 -29.46
C LEU A 5 7.15 26.20 -29.04
N ASN A 6 6.95 27.16 -29.94
CA ASN A 6 6.16 28.38 -29.67
C ASN A 6 4.67 28.10 -29.42
N GLU A 7 4.12 26.99 -29.90
CA GLU A 7 2.74 26.58 -29.61
C GLU A 7 2.66 25.70 -28.35
N LEU A 8 3.71 24.91 -28.08
CA LEU A 8 3.79 24.03 -26.92
C LEU A 8 3.93 24.83 -25.61
N TYR A 9 4.72 25.90 -25.59
CA TYR A 9 4.90 26.74 -24.39
C TYR A 9 3.57 27.34 -23.89
N PRO A 10 2.77 28.05 -24.72
CA PRO A 10 1.47 28.55 -24.31
C PRO A 10 0.47 27.45 -23.96
N PHE A 11 0.58 26.26 -24.55
CA PHE A 11 -0.28 25.13 -24.21
C PHE A 11 0.05 24.59 -22.82
N VAL A 12 1.32 24.30 -22.53
CA VAL A 12 1.79 23.83 -21.21
C VAL A 12 1.53 24.87 -20.13
N TYR A 13 1.79 26.15 -20.41
CA TYR A 13 1.57 27.23 -19.44
C TYR A 13 0.09 27.43 -19.14
N ARG A 14 -0.80 27.31 -20.14
CA ARG A 14 -2.26 27.32 -19.90
C ARG A 14 -2.70 26.10 -19.10
N GLY A 15 -2.11 24.93 -19.32
CA GLY A 15 -2.31 23.75 -18.50
C GLY A 15 -1.99 24.03 -17.03
N LEU A 16 -0.77 24.49 -16.74
CA LEU A 16 -0.32 24.84 -15.39
C LEU A 16 -1.19 25.92 -14.72
N LEU A 17 -1.53 26.99 -15.44
CA LEU A 17 -2.41 28.03 -14.91
C LEU A 17 -3.82 27.51 -14.63
N THR A 18 -4.31 26.56 -15.43
CA THR A 18 -5.61 25.94 -15.23
C THR A 18 -5.57 25.03 -14.00
N GLU A 19 -4.51 24.25 -13.80
CA GLU A 19 -4.32 23.45 -12.58
C GLU A 19 -4.33 24.33 -11.33
N GLU A 20 -3.52 25.38 -11.30
CA GLU A 20 -3.47 26.36 -10.18
C GLU A 20 -4.82 27.03 -9.92
N SER A 21 -5.55 27.38 -10.99
CA SER A 21 -6.88 28.00 -10.86
C SER A 21 -7.91 27.02 -10.32
N LEU A 22 -7.83 25.75 -10.74
CA LEU A 22 -8.69 24.70 -10.23
C LEU A 22 -8.37 24.36 -8.77
N ASP A 23 -7.09 24.32 -8.38
CA ASP A 23 -6.68 24.14 -6.97
C ASP A 23 -7.23 25.24 -6.07
N LYS A 24 -7.11 26.52 -6.50
CA LYS A 24 -7.71 27.66 -5.78
C LYS A 24 -9.23 27.64 -5.74
N ALA A 25 -9.87 27.07 -6.75
CA ALA A 25 -11.32 26.88 -6.79
C ALA A 25 -11.78 25.66 -5.97
N GLY A 26 -10.86 24.97 -5.29
CA GLY A 26 -11.18 23.80 -4.47
C GLY A 26 -11.48 22.55 -5.30
N ARG A 27 -10.76 22.31 -6.41
CA ARG A 27 -10.93 21.06 -7.15
C ARG A 27 -10.72 19.89 -6.21
N LEU A 28 -11.69 18.99 -6.17
CA LEU A 28 -11.51 17.67 -5.61
C LEU A 28 -10.66 16.90 -6.62
N THR A 29 -9.34 16.95 -6.47
CA THR A 29 -8.47 15.94 -7.08
C THR A 29 -8.98 14.59 -6.59
N GLN A 30 -9.38 13.69 -7.49
CA GLN A 30 -10.05 12.42 -7.17
C GLN A 30 -9.31 11.52 -6.16
N ASN A 31 -8.09 11.87 -5.73
CA ASN A 31 -7.25 11.11 -4.82
C ASN A 31 -6.52 11.96 -3.75
N SER A 32 -6.89 13.22 -3.52
CA SER A 32 -6.33 14.00 -2.40
C SER A 32 -7.22 13.86 -1.17
N LEU A 33 -6.67 13.45 -0.03
CA LEU A 33 -7.32 13.63 1.27
C LEU A 33 -7.75 15.09 1.36
N ASP A 34 -9.06 15.32 1.48
CA ASP A 34 -9.61 16.66 1.50
C ASP A 34 -9.07 17.42 2.73
N ASN A 35 -8.69 18.68 2.54
CA ASN A 35 -8.15 19.49 3.64
C ASN A 35 -9.20 19.66 4.75
N GLU A 36 -10.49 19.67 4.39
CA GLU A 36 -11.59 19.69 5.36
C GLU A 36 -11.67 18.39 6.17
N GLU A 37 -11.51 17.24 5.53
CA GLU A 37 -11.50 15.93 6.20
C GLU A 37 -10.31 15.80 7.15
N VAL A 38 -9.12 16.22 6.73
CA VAL A 38 -7.92 16.23 7.58
C VAL A 38 -8.13 17.13 8.80
N ALA A 39 -8.67 18.33 8.62
CA ALA A 39 -8.94 19.25 9.72
C ALA A 39 -9.97 18.65 10.70
N LEU A 40 -11.04 18.04 10.19
CA LEU A 40 -12.04 17.36 11.00
C LEU A 40 -11.43 16.21 11.80
N ILE A 41 -10.61 15.36 11.19
CA ILE A 41 -9.93 14.25 11.88
C ILE A 41 -9.02 14.77 12.99
N LEU A 42 -8.23 15.81 12.72
CA LEU A 42 -7.34 16.41 13.71
C LEU A 42 -8.11 16.99 14.90
N GLU A 43 -9.24 17.64 14.66
CA GLU A 43 -10.14 18.13 15.72
C GLU A 43 -10.67 16.97 16.57
N LYS A 44 -11.11 15.85 15.95
CA LYS A 44 -11.67 14.71 16.68
C LYS A 44 -10.65 13.90 17.48
N LEU A 45 -9.37 13.92 17.08
CA LEU A 45 -8.33 13.15 17.74
C LEU A 45 -7.63 13.90 18.88
N SER A 46 -8.02 15.15 19.16
CA SER A 46 -7.50 15.93 20.30
C SER A 46 -5.97 16.00 20.36
N PHE A 47 -5.31 16.22 19.21
CA PHE A 47 -3.84 16.23 19.11
C PHE A 47 -3.18 17.22 20.08
N GLU A 48 -3.86 18.32 20.41
CA GLU A 48 -3.40 19.33 21.36
C GLU A 48 -3.13 18.78 22.78
N MET A 49 -3.71 17.62 23.12
CA MET A 49 -3.52 16.95 24.41
C MET A 49 -2.33 15.99 24.44
N LEU A 50 -1.67 15.78 23.30
CA LEU A 50 -0.59 14.80 23.14
C LEU A 50 0.79 15.47 23.19
N ASP A 51 1.79 14.69 23.61
CA ASP A 51 3.19 15.12 23.63
C ASP A 51 3.69 15.44 22.20
N ASN A 52 4.31 16.61 22.04
CA ASN A 52 4.70 17.12 20.73
C ASN A 52 5.82 16.28 20.09
N ASP A 53 6.79 15.82 20.87
CA ASP A 53 7.89 14.99 20.34
C ASP A 53 7.36 13.63 19.84
N SER A 54 6.42 13.05 20.60
CA SER A 54 5.69 11.84 20.21
C SER A 54 4.86 12.05 18.94
N LEU A 55 4.19 13.20 18.80
CA LEU A 55 3.44 13.56 17.59
C LEU A 55 4.35 13.70 16.36
N VAL A 56 5.52 14.32 16.51
CA VAL A 56 6.49 14.48 15.41
C VAL A 56 7.00 13.10 14.96
N ALA A 57 7.34 12.22 15.91
CA ALA A 57 7.75 10.85 15.61
C ALA A 57 6.64 10.05 14.91
N ALA A 58 5.40 10.15 15.40
CA ALA A 58 4.24 9.49 14.82
C ALA A 58 3.94 9.99 13.40
N LYS A 59 3.97 11.32 13.16
CA LYS A 59 3.80 11.91 11.81
C LYS A 59 4.87 11.42 10.84
N ARG A 60 6.13 11.32 11.29
CA ARG A 60 7.22 10.76 10.47
C ARG A 60 6.95 9.29 10.11
N MET A 61 6.48 8.49 11.06
CA MET A 61 6.13 7.08 10.81
C MET A 61 4.85 6.90 10.00
N ALA A 62 3.91 7.83 10.06
CA ALA A 62 2.71 7.82 9.24
C ALA A 62 3.06 7.86 7.74
N LEU A 63 4.05 8.66 7.33
CA LEU A 63 4.54 8.67 5.94
C LEU A 63 5.04 7.30 5.48
N VAL A 64 5.79 6.62 6.35
CA VAL A 64 6.33 5.29 6.06
C VAL A 64 5.20 4.26 6.02
N TYR A 65 4.26 4.34 6.97
CA TYR A 65 3.07 3.51 7.00
C TYR A 65 2.25 3.64 5.72
N THR A 66 2.02 4.86 5.23
CA THR A 66 1.29 5.11 3.98
C THR A 66 1.93 4.38 2.81
N ALA A 67 3.26 4.47 2.67
CA ALA A 67 3.98 3.79 1.60
C ALA A 67 3.89 2.25 1.72
N ILE A 68 4.09 1.71 2.93
CA ILE A 68 3.99 0.27 3.19
C ILE A 68 2.57 -0.24 2.92
N HIS A 69 1.55 0.46 3.41
CA HIS A 69 0.15 0.08 3.24
C HIS A 69 -0.26 0.07 1.77
N ALA A 70 0.07 1.13 1.04
CA ALA A 70 -0.19 1.20 -0.40
C ALA A 70 0.52 0.06 -1.16
N PHE A 71 1.76 -0.24 -0.78
CA PHE A 71 2.52 -1.33 -1.38
C PHE A 71 1.96 -2.71 -1.03
N GLU A 72 1.53 -2.94 0.21
CA GLU A 72 0.89 -4.21 0.64
C GLU A 72 -0.36 -4.49 -0.21
N ASN A 73 -1.20 -3.49 -0.43
CA ASN A 73 -2.37 -3.62 -1.30
C ASN A 73 -2.00 -3.86 -2.76
N MET A 74 -0.96 -3.18 -3.28
CA MET A 74 -0.45 -3.44 -4.64
C MET A 74 -0.01 -4.89 -4.83
N VAL A 75 0.73 -5.46 -3.86
CA VAL A 75 1.13 -6.88 -3.91
C VAL A 75 -0.09 -7.79 -3.80
N ARG A 76 -1.07 -7.42 -2.97
CA ARG A 76 -2.33 -8.14 -2.80
C ARG A 76 -3.11 -8.22 -4.11
N ASP A 77 -3.24 -7.10 -4.81
CA ASP A 77 -3.92 -7.01 -6.11
C ASP A 77 -3.18 -7.80 -7.19
N PHE A 78 -1.84 -7.74 -7.22
CA PHE A 78 -1.02 -8.54 -8.12
C PHE A 78 -1.26 -10.04 -7.90
N VAL A 79 -1.17 -10.52 -6.65
CA VAL A 79 -1.40 -11.93 -6.31
C VAL A 79 -2.82 -12.35 -6.70
N LYS A 80 -3.83 -11.52 -6.39
CA LYS A 80 -5.22 -11.78 -6.75
C LYS A 80 -5.39 -11.89 -8.27
N GLY A 81 -4.81 -10.98 -9.03
CA GLY A 81 -4.88 -10.96 -10.49
C GLY A 81 -4.31 -12.24 -11.12
N VAL A 82 -3.05 -12.58 -10.79
CA VAL A 82 -2.37 -13.77 -11.33
C VAL A 82 -3.11 -15.06 -10.95
N MET A 83 -3.58 -15.18 -9.71
CA MET A 83 -4.32 -16.35 -9.24
C MET A 83 -5.68 -16.49 -9.93
N LEU A 84 -6.43 -15.40 -10.09
CA LEU A 84 -7.71 -15.39 -10.81
C LEU A 84 -7.54 -15.75 -12.29
N GLU A 85 -6.48 -15.27 -12.94
CA GLU A 85 -6.23 -15.56 -14.35
C GLU A 85 -6.01 -17.06 -14.59
N ASN A 86 -5.24 -17.71 -13.72
CA ASN A 86 -4.83 -19.11 -13.85
C ASN A 86 -5.80 -20.13 -13.23
N HIS A 87 -6.51 -19.75 -12.17
CA HIS A 87 -7.38 -20.67 -11.40
C HIS A 87 -8.85 -20.26 -11.36
N LYS A 88 -9.22 -19.13 -11.96
CA LYS A 88 -10.61 -18.63 -12.02
C LYS A 88 -11.24 -18.51 -10.63
N GLU A 89 -12.49 -18.91 -10.46
CA GLU A 89 -13.24 -18.76 -9.20
C GLU A 89 -12.68 -19.64 -8.08
N ASP A 90 -12.07 -20.78 -8.41
CA ASP A 90 -11.50 -21.74 -7.45
C ASP A 90 -10.11 -21.35 -6.95
N TRP A 91 -9.65 -20.14 -7.27
CA TRP A 91 -8.28 -19.71 -6.96
C TRP A 91 -7.97 -19.72 -5.47
N TRP A 92 -8.94 -19.43 -4.60
CA TRP A 92 -8.75 -19.45 -3.15
C TRP A 92 -8.48 -20.86 -2.62
N GLU A 93 -8.94 -21.91 -3.30
CA GLU A 93 -8.64 -23.29 -2.93
C GLU A 93 -7.17 -23.67 -3.13
N LYS A 94 -6.43 -22.90 -3.95
CA LYS A 94 -4.99 -23.06 -4.19
C LYS A 94 -4.12 -22.34 -3.17
N VAL A 95 -4.73 -21.59 -2.24
CA VAL A 95 -4.02 -20.93 -1.14
C VAL A 95 -3.58 -21.98 -0.11
N PRO A 96 -2.34 -21.89 0.42
CA PRO A 96 -1.84 -22.83 1.43
C PRO A 96 -2.81 -22.98 2.63
N PRO A 97 -3.10 -24.23 3.09
CA PRO A 97 -4.08 -24.47 4.14
C PRO A 97 -3.81 -23.72 5.46
N LYS A 98 -2.53 -23.47 5.76
CA LYS A 98 -2.11 -22.70 6.94
C LYS A 98 -2.60 -21.25 6.87
N ILE A 99 -2.52 -20.63 5.70
CA ILE A 99 -2.93 -19.23 5.49
C ILE A 99 -4.46 -19.16 5.51
N ASN A 100 -5.13 -20.09 4.83
CA ASN A 100 -6.58 -20.18 4.84
C ASN A 100 -7.14 -20.26 6.28
N LYS A 101 -6.59 -21.13 7.13
CA LYS A 101 -6.98 -21.21 8.56
C LYS A 101 -6.74 -19.90 9.32
N LYS A 102 -5.60 -19.25 9.09
CA LYS A 102 -5.24 -17.96 9.72
C LYS A 102 -6.23 -16.86 9.31
N VAL A 103 -6.59 -16.80 8.03
CA VAL A 103 -7.56 -15.86 7.48
C VAL A 103 -8.95 -16.08 8.07
N ILE A 104 -9.45 -17.33 8.08
CA ILE A 104 -10.75 -17.66 8.69
C ILE A 104 -10.79 -17.21 10.16
N THR A 105 -9.73 -17.48 10.92
CA THR A 105 -9.64 -17.06 12.33
C THR A 105 -9.74 -15.54 12.47
N ARG A 106 -9.04 -14.78 11.61
CA ARG A 106 -9.08 -13.31 11.61
C ARG A 106 -10.48 -12.78 11.22
N ILE A 107 -11.16 -13.42 10.27
CA ILE A 107 -12.53 -13.08 9.87
C ILE A 107 -13.49 -13.31 11.04
N ASP A 108 -13.42 -14.47 11.68
CA ASP A 108 -14.26 -14.83 12.83
C ASP A 108 -14.02 -13.91 14.03
N GLU A 109 -12.78 -13.46 14.24
CA GLU A 109 -12.44 -12.48 15.27
C GLU A 109 -13.03 -11.10 14.97
N ASP A 110 -12.90 -10.60 13.74
CA ASP A 110 -13.48 -9.32 13.34
C ASP A 110 -15.02 -9.34 13.42
N ALA A 111 -15.65 -10.47 13.08
CA ALA A 111 -17.12 -10.65 13.14
C ALA A 111 -17.69 -10.56 14.56
N LYS A 112 -16.88 -10.81 15.61
CA LYS A 112 -17.30 -10.69 17.01
C LYS A 112 -17.53 -9.22 17.42
N PHE A 113 -16.83 -8.26 16.79
CA PHE A 113 -16.82 -6.87 17.21
C PHE A 113 -17.53 -5.95 16.21
N LYS A 114 -18.86 -6.07 16.13
CA LYS A 114 -19.72 -5.31 15.20
C LYS A 114 -19.66 -3.78 15.29
N TRP A 115 -19.09 -3.24 16.37
CA TRP A 115 -18.92 -1.79 16.57
C TRP A 115 -17.65 -1.24 15.91
N HIS A 116 -16.78 -2.11 15.38
CA HIS A 116 -15.56 -1.76 14.67
C HIS A 116 -15.66 -2.21 13.21
N GLY A 117 -15.12 -1.42 12.27
CA GLY A 117 -15.03 -1.82 10.86
C GLY A 117 -14.19 -3.10 10.68
N SER A 118 -14.58 -3.95 9.73
CA SER A 118 -13.79 -5.12 9.32
C SER A 118 -12.65 -4.71 8.38
N ARG A 119 -11.63 -5.57 8.25
CA ARG A 119 -10.50 -5.36 7.32
C ARG A 119 -10.89 -5.40 5.83
N GLY A 120 -12.12 -5.82 5.55
CA GLY A 120 -12.75 -5.80 4.23
C GLY A 120 -13.71 -6.97 4.05
N GLY A 121 -14.00 -7.32 2.79
CA GLY A 121 -14.96 -8.36 2.40
C GLY A 121 -14.33 -9.59 1.73
N ALA A 122 -13.11 -9.49 1.21
CA ALA A 122 -12.43 -10.61 0.54
C ALA A 122 -11.39 -11.26 1.45
N GLU A 123 -11.25 -12.59 1.38
CA GLU A 123 -10.32 -13.34 2.23
C GLU A 123 -8.87 -12.89 2.03
N ILE A 124 -8.54 -12.48 0.79
CA ILE A 124 -7.20 -12.00 0.52
C ILE A 124 -6.85 -10.80 1.36
N GLU A 125 -7.77 -9.91 1.74
CA GLU A 125 -7.54 -8.67 2.53
C GLU A 125 -7.03 -8.97 3.95
N TYR A 126 -7.15 -10.22 4.39
CA TYR A 126 -6.66 -10.69 5.68
C TYR A 126 -5.24 -11.24 5.63
N CYS A 127 -4.59 -11.31 4.46
CA CYS A 127 -3.20 -11.74 4.33
C CYS A 127 -2.21 -10.60 4.70
N ASP A 128 -1.01 -10.92 5.14
CA ASP A 128 0.13 -9.98 5.28
C ASP A 128 1.24 -10.31 4.26
N PHE A 129 2.36 -9.59 4.23
CA PHE A 129 3.43 -9.87 3.24
C PHE A 129 3.98 -11.28 3.39
N GLY A 130 4.08 -11.78 4.63
CA GLY A 130 4.48 -13.17 4.89
C GLY A 130 3.52 -14.18 4.27
N ASP A 131 2.21 -13.96 4.40
CA ASP A 131 1.19 -14.79 3.77
C ASP A 131 1.25 -14.68 2.24
N LEU A 132 1.35 -13.48 1.68
CA LEU A 132 1.43 -13.24 0.23
C LEU A 132 2.67 -13.91 -0.38
N SER A 133 3.83 -13.76 0.26
CA SER A 133 5.07 -14.45 -0.12
C SER A 133 4.87 -15.97 -0.17
N SER A 134 4.20 -16.53 0.84
CA SER A 134 3.93 -17.96 0.92
C SER A 134 2.97 -18.45 -0.16
N ILE A 135 1.93 -17.67 -0.49
CA ILE A 135 1.00 -17.97 -1.59
C ILE A 135 1.76 -18.04 -2.91
N ILE A 136 2.60 -17.04 -3.19
CA ILE A 136 3.38 -16.97 -4.43
C ILE A 136 4.34 -18.16 -4.55
N ILE A 137 5.06 -18.49 -3.47
CA ILE A 137 6.06 -19.56 -3.49
C ILE A 137 5.44 -20.94 -3.70
N VAL A 138 4.26 -21.20 -3.12
CA VAL A 138 3.56 -22.49 -3.32
C VAL A 138 3.01 -22.62 -4.73
N ASN A 139 2.60 -21.51 -5.34
CA ASN A 139 2.05 -21.46 -6.70
C ASN A 139 3.07 -20.90 -7.70
N TRP A 140 4.37 -21.14 -7.51
CA TRP A 140 5.42 -20.43 -8.24
C TRP A 140 5.31 -20.52 -9.75
N ASP A 141 4.88 -21.65 -10.29
CA ASP A 141 4.83 -21.93 -11.72
C ASP A 141 3.98 -20.91 -12.50
N ILE A 142 2.98 -20.29 -11.86
CA ILE A 142 2.15 -19.23 -12.49
C ILE A 142 2.72 -17.82 -12.28
N PHE A 143 3.58 -17.65 -11.27
CA PHE A 143 4.20 -16.37 -10.93
C PHE A 143 5.55 -16.17 -11.62
N GLU A 144 6.25 -17.24 -11.99
CA GLU A 144 7.60 -17.17 -12.57
C GLU A 144 7.66 -16.48 -13.94
N ILE A 145 6.51 -16.36 -14.60
CA ILE A 145 6.35 -15.60 -15.84
C ILE A 145 6.64 -14.11 -15.61
N VAL A 146 6.32 -13.60 -14.41
CA VAL A 146 6.48 -12.19 -14.03
C VAL A 146 7.62 -12.01 -13.03
N LEU A 147 7.80 -12.96 -12.10
CA LEU A 147 8.80 -12.89 -11.03
C LEU A 147 10.00 -13.76 -11.37
N ALA A 148 11.19 -13.16 -11.47
CA ALA A 148 12.39 -13.87 -11.91
C ALA A 148 12.98 -14.82 -10.85
N ASP A 149 12.84 -14.51 -9.55
CA ASP A 149 13.62 -15.19 -8.50
C ASP A 149 12.85 -15.32 -7.17
N ARG A 150 12.82 -16.55 -6.63
CA ARG A 150 12.09 -16.92 -5.40
C ARG A 150 12.74 -16.34 -4.15
N GLU A 151 14.07 -16.36 -4.09
CA GLU A 151 14.86 -15.90 -2.96
C GLU A 151 14.81 -14.37 -2.83
N TRP A 152 14.90 -13.66 -3.96
CA TRP A 152 14.71 -12.22 -4.08
C TRP A 152 13.33 -11.82 -3.57
N LEU A 153 12.26 -12.49 -4.04
CA LEU A 153 10.90 -12.23 -3.58
C LEU A 153 10.77 -12.39 -2.05
N LYS A 154 11.27 -13.51 -1.51
CA LYS A 154 11.24 -13.78 -0.07
C LYS A 154 12.01 -12.73 0.72
N SER A 155 13.18 -12.32 0.22
CA SER A 155 14.00 -11.29 0.83
C SER A 155 13.28 -9.94 0.84
N LEU A 156 12.74 -9.53 -0.32
CA LEU A 156 12.04 -8.27 -0.52
C LEU A 156 10.82 -8.15 0.41
N LEU A 157 9.90 -9.12 0.34
CA LEU A 157 8.71 -9.12 1.17
C LEU A 157 9.04 -9.32 2.66
N GLY A 158 10.09 -10.08 2.98
CA GLY A 158 10.55 -10.26 4.35
C GLY A 158 11.14 -8.99 4.98
N ILE A 159 11.85 -8.15 4.20
CA ILE A 159 12.33 -6.85 4.66
C ILE A 159 11.14 -5.93 4.96
N LEU A 160 10.18 -5.86 4.04
CA LEU A 160 9.00 -5.00 4.19
C LEU A 160 8.09 -5.44 5.35
N GLU A 161 7.91 -6.74 5.55
CA GLU A 161 7.20 -7.31 6.71
C GLU A 161 7.84 -6.86 8.03
N ARG A 162 9.17 -6.92 8.14
CA ARG A 162 9.89 -6.47 9.35
C ARG A 162 9.68 -4.98 9.60
N SER A 163 9.82 -4.15 8.56
CA SER A 163 9.60 -2.70 8.66
C SER A 163 8.15 -2.36 9.03
N ARG A 164 7.18 -3.03 8.41
CA ARG A 164 5.74 -2.91 8.69
C ARG A 164 5.44 -3.18 10.16
N ASN A 165 5.98 -4.27 10.71
CA ASN A 165 5.76 -4.65 12.10
C ASN A 165 6.35 -3.62 13.07
N ILE A 166 7.53 -3.06 12.79
CA ILE A 166 8.09 -1.98 13.62
C ILE A 166 7.17 -0.76 13.63
N VAL A 167 6.74 -0.29 12.45
CA VAL A 167 5.89 0.90 12.32
C VAL A 167 4.54 0.69 13.00
N MET A 168 3.92 -0.48 12.86
CA MET A 168 2.62 -0.78 13.46
C MET A 168 2.65 -0.99 14.98
N HIS A 169 3.81 -1.31 15.56
CA HIS A 169 3.98 -1.46 17.00
C HIS A 169 4.58 -0.22 17.67
N GLY A 170 4.48 0.95 17.03
CA GLY A 170 4.92 2.23 17.57
C GLY A 170 6.43 2.46 17.53
N GLY A 171 7.17 1.63 16.79
CA GLY A 171 8.60 1.78 16.60
C GLY A 171 8.96 2.87 15.60
N VAL A 172 10.18 3.39 15.72
CA VAL A 172 10.72 4.43 14.85
C VAL A 172 11.86 3.85 14.02
N LEU A 173 11.74 3.94 12.69
CA LEU A 173 12.75 3.44 11.76
C LEU A 173 13.89 4.43 11.55
N ALA A 174 15.12 3.93 11.43
CA ALA A 174 16.26 4.72 11.00
C ALA A 174 16.13 5.08 9.51
N ILE A 175 16.84 6.14 9.06
CA ILE A 175 16.74 6.58 7.66
C ILE A 175 17.18 5.48 6.67
N GLN A 176 18.18 4.68 7.05
CA GLN A 176 18.68 3.57 6.23
C GLN A 176 17.62 2.49 6.04
N ASP A 177 16.75 2.26 7.02
CA ASP A 177 15.65 1.31 6.89
C ASP A 177 14.56 1.86 5.96
N ILE A 178 14.29 3.16 6.04
CA ILE A 178 13.35 3.84 5.12
C ILE A 178 13.86 3.79 3.68
N GLU A 179 15.16 4.02 3.48
CA GLU A 179 15.80 3.89 2.16
C GLU A 179 15.69 2.46 1.61
N ARG A 180 15.86 1.44 2.45
CA ARG A 180 15.66 0.02 2.06
C ARG A 180 14.22 -0.25 1.64
N ILE A 181 13.23 0.27 2.37
CA ILE A 181 11.81 0.15 2.00
C ILE A 181 11.61 0.75 0.60
N GLY A 182 12.03 2.01 0.39
CA GLY A 182 11.88 2.68 -0.90
C GLY A 182 12.68 2.04 -2.05
N GLY A 183 13.82 1.40 -1.76
CA GLY A 183 14.56 0.58 -2.71
C GLY A 183 13.77 -0.65 -3.16
N ASN A 184 13.31 -1.45 -2.20
CA ASN A 184 12.53 -2.66 -2.45
C ASN A 184 11.22 -2.39 -3.19
N ILE A 185 10.51 -1.31 -2.84
CA ILE A 185 9.29 -0.89 -3.57
C ILE A 185 9.62 -0.56 -5.03
N ARG A 186 10.70 0.19 -5.29
CA ARG A 186 11.10 0.52 -6.67
C ARG A 186 11.52 -0.70 -7.47
N ASP A 187 12.25 -1.61 -6.85
CA ASP A 187 12.68 -2.85 -7.50
C ASP A 187 11.48 -3.74 -7.84
N TRP A 188 10.49 -3.84 -6.94
CA TRP A 188 9.22 -4.51 -7.23
C TRP A 188 8.49 -3.88 -8.42
N VAL A 189 8.31 -2.56 -8.41
CA VAL A 189 7.58 -1.86 -9.48
C VAL A 189 8.26 -2.05 -10.83
N ARG A 190 9.60 -2.10 -10.88
CA ARG A 190 10.35 -2.37 -12.12
C ARG A 190 10.26 -3.83 -12.60
N GLN A 191 10.01 -4.76 -11.68
CA GLN A 191 9.90 -6.18 -12.01
C GLN A 191 8.49 -6.54 -12.49
N VAL A 192 7.47 -5.94 -11.87
CA VAL A 192 6.06 -6.31 -12.07
C VAL A 192 5.33 -5.35 -13.01
N GLY A 193 5.75 -4.08 -13.07
CA GLY A 193 5.16 -3.04 -13.94
C GLY A 193 5.89 -2.90 -15.26
#